data_AF-F0QWW5-F1
#
_entry.id   AF-F0QWW5-F1
#
_cell.length_a   1.000
_cell.length_b   1.000
_cell.length_c   1.000
_cell.angle_alpha   90.00
_cell.angle_beta   90.00
_cell.angle_gamma   90.00
#
_symmetry.space_group_name_H-M   'P 1'
#
loop_
_entity.id
_entity.type
_entity.pdbx_description
1 polymer ?
#
loop_
_entity_poly.entity_id
_entity_poly.type
_entity_poly.pdbx_seq_one_letter_code
_entity_poly.pdbx_strand_id
1 'polypeptide(L)' 'MVEGIKKKILDYLTSNKGKEFTAEEIARAVGEERINVIKAQLTRLIKDGKVVKTDGKYKST' A
#
# COMPACT_ATOMS: atom_id res chain seq x y z
N MET A 1 -6.02 14.95 -6.36
CA MET A 1 -6.60 13.63 -6.03
C MET A 1 -5.53 12.62 -5.59
N VAL A 2 -4.91 12.81 -4.42
CA VAL A 2 -3.92 11.84 -3.85
C VAL A 2 -4.57 10.97 -2.77
N GLU A 3 -5.64 11.45 -2.12
CA GLU A 3 -6.41 10.68 -1.13
C GLU A 3 -7.01 9.39 -1.70
N GLY A 4 -7.42 9.38 -2.97
CA GLY A 4 -7.96 8.19 -3.62
C GLY A 4 -6.95 7.04 -3.69
N ILE A 5 -5.67 7.33 -3.88
CA ILE A 5 -4.62 6.31 -3.96
C ILE A 5 -4.37 5.70 -2.58
N LYS A 6 -4.28 6.53 -1.53
CA LYS A 6 -4.11 6.05 -0.15
C LYS A 6 -5.24 5.10 0.25
N LYS A 7 -6.49 5.46 -0.08
CA LYS A 7 -7.66 4.60 0.17
C LYS A 7 -7.57 3.29 -0.61
N LYS A 8 -7.30 3.34 -1.92
CA LYS A 8 -7.15 2.13 -2.76
C LYS A 8 -6.08 1.17 -2.26
N ILE A 9 -4.92 1.68 -1.83
CA ILE A 9 -3.84 0.85 -1.25
C ILE A 9 -4.33 0.15 0.01
N LEU A 10 -4.98 0.89 0.91
CA LEU A 10 -5.49 0.33 2.15
C LEU A 10 -6.58 -0.71 1.88
N ASP A 11 -7.56 -0.40 1.04
CA ASP A 11 -8.62 -1.34 0.62
C ASP A 11 -8.03 -2.65 0.05
N TYR A 12 -7.02 -2.54 -0.81
CA TYR A 12 -6.35 -3.71 -1.39
C TYR A 12 -5.64 -4.57 -0.34
N LEU A 13 -4.86 -3.94 0.56
CA LEU A 13 -4.12 -4.64 1.61
C LEU A 13 -5.05 -5.26 2.66
N THR A 14 -6.15 -4.58 3.00
CA THR A 14 -7.16 -5.08 3.94
C THR A 14 -7.99 -6.22 3.32
N SER A 15 -8.35 -6.12 2.03
CA SER A 15 -9.04 -7.21 1.31
C SER A 15 -8.17 -8.47 1.18
N ASN A 16 -6.85 -8.31 1.26
CA ASN A 16 -5.87 -9.39 1.21
C ASN A 16 -5.16 -9.59 2.56
N LYS A 17 -5.89 -9.42 3.68
CA LYS A 17 -5.32 -9.55 5.03
C LYS A 17 -4.58 -10.88 5.20
N GLY A 18 -3.38 -10.82 5.78
CA GLY A 18 -2.49 -11.98 5.96
C GLY A 18 -1.54 -12.26 4.79
N LYS A 19 -1.69 -11.58 3.65
CA LYS A 19 -0.74 -11.62 2.53
C LYS A 19 0.17 -10.40 2.54
N GLU A 20 1.36 -10.57 1.99
CA GLU A 20 2.40 -9.56 1.90
C GLU A 20 2.69 -9.23 0.43
N PHE A 21 2.72 -7.94 0.09
CA PHE A 21 2.88 -7.47 -1.28
C PHE A 21 4.02 -6.48 -1.41
N THR A 22 4.74 -6.52 -2.52
CA THR A 22 5.70 -5.49 -2.90
C THR A 22 4.99 -4.19 -3.31
N ALA A 23 5.73 -3.07 -3.32
CA ALA A 23 5.19 -1.80 -3.81
C ALA A 23 4.73 -1.89 -5.28
N GLU A 24 5.36 -2.74 -6.09
CA GLU A 24 5.05 -2.95 -7.51
C GLU A 24 3.76 -3.75 -7.71
N GLU A 25 3.53 -4.78 -6.90
CA GLU A 25 2.25 -5.52 -6.90
C GLU A 25 1.09 -4.62 -6.49
N ILE A 26 1.29 -3.80 -5.45
CA ILE A 26 0.28 -2.84 -5.01
C ILE A 26 0.00 -1.80 -6.10
N ALA A 27 1.05 -1.25 -6.74
CA ALA A 27 0.94 -0.29 -7.83
C ALA A 27 0.07 -0.84 -8.99
N ARG A 28 0.35 -2.08 -9.41
CA ARG A 28 -0.44 -2.78 -10.43
C ARG A 28 -1.89 -3.00 -10.01
N ALA A 29 -2.12 -3.43 -8.77
CA ALA A 29 -3.46 -3.69 -8.27
C ALA A 29 -4.33 -2.43 -8.16
N VAL A 30 -3.74 -1.28 -7.80
CA VAL A 30 -4.48 -0.02 -7.65
C VAL A 30 -4.56 0.81 -8.94
N GLY A 31 -3.87 0.37 -10.01
CA GLY A 31 -3.83 1.03 -11.31
C GLY A 31 -3.03 2.35 -11.29
N GLU A 32 -1.89 2.37 -10.60
CA GLU A 32 -1.02 3.55 -10.51
C GLU A 32 0.39 3.20 -10.97
N GLU A 33 0.85 3.88 -12.02
CA GLU A 33 2.16 3.62 -12.65
C GLU A 33 3.31 4.25 -11.87
N ARG A 34 3.03 5.30 -11.08
CA ARG A 34 4.07 6.02 -10.32
C ARG A 34 4.35 5.30 -9.01
N ILE A 35 5.31 4.39 -9.04
CA ILE A 35 5.80 3.65 -7.85
C ILE A 35 6.20 4.59 -6.70
N ASN A 36 6.77 5.76 -7.00
CA ASN A 36 7.16 6.74 -5.98
C ASN A 36 5.94 7.29 -5.20
N VAL A 37 4.79 7.46 -5.86
CA VAL A 37 3.54 7.88 -5.20
C VAL A 37 3.04 6.77 -4.28
N ILE A 38 3.10 5.51 -4.72
CA ILE A 38 2.74 4.34 -3.92
C ILE A 38 3.62 4.23 -2.67
N LYS A 39 4.94 4.30 -2.82
CA LYS A 39 5.89 4.29 -1.70
C LYS A 39 5.62 5.42 -0.71
N ALA A 40 5.35 6.63 -1.20
CA ALA A 40 5.01 7.77 -0.35
C ALA A 40 3.70 7.54 0.44
N GLN A 41 2.66 6.97 -0.19
CA GLN A 41 1.42 6.66 0.52
C GLN A 41 1.56 5.50 1.50
N LEU A 42 2.34 4.46 1.16
CA LEU A 42 2.65 3.36 2.08
C LEU A 42 3.38 3.86 3.33
N THR A 43 4.36 4.75 3.18
CA THR A 43 5.03 5.39 4.33
C THR A 43 4.04 6.13 5.24
N ARG A 44 3.03 6.81 4.67
CA ARG A 44 1.97 7.47 5.46
C ARG A 44 1.09 6.44 6.17
N LEU A 45 0.69 5.37 5.50
CA LEU A 45 -0.12 4.30 6.10
C LEU A 45 0.62 3.56 7.22
N ILE A 46 1.94 3.42 7.11
CA ILE A 46 2.79 2.89 8.20
C ILE A 46 2.81 3.85 9.39
N LYS A 47 2.98 5.16 9.15
CA LYS A 47 2.90 6.17 10.22
C LYS A 47 1.53 6.18 10.92
N ASP A 48 0.46 5.92 10.18
CA ASP A 48 -0.90 5.80 10.72
C ASP A 48 -1.16 4.44 11.43
N GLY A 49 -0.18 3.53 11.46
CA GLY A 49 -0.32 2.20 12.07
C GLY A 49 -1.22 1.22 11.30
N LYS A 50 -1.63 1.55 10.07
CA LYS A 50 -2.55 0.74 9.26
C LYS A 50 -1.87 -0.32 8.41
N VAL A 51 -0.58 -0.13 8.13
CA VAL A 51 0.23 -1.01 7.30
C VAL A 51 1.55 -1.30 8.01
N VAL A 52 2.02 -2.53 7.89
CA VAL A 52 3.34 -2.95 8.36
C VAL A 52 4.23 -3.27 7.15
N LYS A 53 5.51 -2.89 7.23
CA LYS A 53 6.53 -3.27 6.25
C LYS A 53 7.43 -4.36 6.83
N THR A 54 7.55 -5.47 6.12
CA THR A 54 8.43 -6.60 6.47
C THR A 54 9.18 -7.03 5.22
N ASP A 55 10.52 -7.01 5.26
CA ASP A 55 11.40 -7.44 4.16
C ASP A 55 11.04 -6.82 2.78
N GLY A 56 10.78 -5.51 2.77
CA GLY A 56 10.41 -4.79 1.53
C GLY A 56 8.97 -5.01 1.05
N LYS A 57 8.20 -5.87 1.72
CA LYS A 57 6.78 -6.11 1.47
C LYS A 57 5.89 -5.41 2.49
N TYR A 58 4.63 -5.24 2.14
CA TYR A 58 3.64 -4.50 2.91
C TYR A 58 2.40 -5.37 3.14
N LYS A 59 1.83 -5.30 4.34
CA LYS A 59 0.56 -5.94 4.71
C LYS A 59 -0.27 -5.01 5.58
N SER A 60 -1.59 -5.21 5.60
CA SER A 60 -2.45 -4.56 6.60
C SER A 60 -2.04 -5.00 8.00
N THR A 61 -2.05 -4.07 8.95
CA THR A 61 -2.08 -4.39 10.38
C THR A 61 -3.36 -5.15 10.74
#